data_AF-A0A2D4LXM9-F1
#
_entry.id   AF-A0A2D4LXM9-F1
#
_cell.length_a   1.000
_cell.length_b   1.000
_cell.length_c   1.000
_cell.angle_alpha   90.00
_cell.angle_beta   90.00
_cell.angle_gamma   90.00
#
_symmetry.space_group_name_H-M   'P 1'
#
loop_
_entity.id
_entity.type
_entity.pdbx_description
1 polymer ?
#
loop_
_entity_poly.entity_id
_entity_poly.type
_entity_poly.pdbx_seq_one_letter_code
_entity_poly.pdbx_strand_id
1 'polypeptide(L)'
;VHGGGGWGWKSAKCNGECLLYGSLEPHPEGKGTLLNNKIHHMQDYVCIRESGLHSRQKFNSFLQPVPFLWGEMVVEVHGFFGVYLLYCTNPRYQGRIYIGFTVNPERRIDQHNAGKRCGGAWKTSGRGPWDMVLIVHGFPSDVAALRFEWAWQHPHSSRRLTHVTRRRTRERPFDFRLRVVAHMLQTAPWCRLPLTIRWLKQEYCREFPPGLEPPLHMPIAFGPVRAVKDTKRAEPLSPEEQVVTKKHCSVCLKTFQVTIWDAVYSFHN
;
A
#
# COMPACT_ATOMS: atom_id res chain seq x y z
N VAL A 1 -32.79 -34.27 31.68
CA VAL A 1 -33.26 -32.90 31.39
C VAL A 1 -32.33 -32.30 30.35
N HIS A 2 -32.63 -32.54 29.08
CA HIS A 2 -31.96 -31.89 27.95
C HIS A 2 -32.77 -30.64 27.59
N GLY A 3 -32.20 -29.46 27.80
CA GLY A 3 -32.79 -28.19 27.39
C GLY A 3 -31.95 -27.59 26.27
N GLY A 4 -32.42 -27.71 25.04
CA GLY A 4 -31.86 -27.00 23.89
C GLY A 4 -32.16 -25.51 23.97
N GLY A 5 -31.12 -24.68 23.90
CA GLY A 5 -31.23 -23.24 23.66
C GLY A 5 -31.23 -22.99 22.16
N GLY A 6 -32.38 -22.64 21.60
CA GLY A 6 -32.54 -22.30 20.19
C GLY A 6 -31.87 -20.99 19.81
N TRP A 7 -31.24 -20.98 18.64
CA TRP A 7 -30.72 -19.78 18.00
C TRP A 7 -31.86 -19.08 17.27
N GLY A 8 -32.34 -17.95 17.82
CA GLY A 8 -33.35 -17.12 17.17
C GLY A 8 -32.72 -16.17 16.16
N TRP A 9 -32.87 -16.47 14.86
CA TRP A 9 -32.53 -15.55 13.78
C TRP A 9 -33.74 -14.65 13.51
N LYS A 10 -33.61 -13.33 13.69
CA LYS A 10 -34.61 -12.39 13.15
C LYS A 10 -34.19 -11.97 11.75
N SER A 11 -34.97 -12.40 10.76
CA SER A 11 -34.88 -11.95 9.37
C SER A 11 -35.69 -10.66 9.21
N ALA A 12 -35.07 -9.61 8.67
CA ALA A 12 -35.78 -8.48 8.09
C ALA A 12 -35.48 -8.45 6.59
N LYS A 13 -36.52 -8.41 5.75
CA LYS A 13 -36.39 -8.29 4.29
C LYS A 13 -36.50 -6.83 3.87
N CYS A 14 -35.51 -6.34 3.16
CA CYS A 14 -35.62 -5.16 2.30
C CYS A 14 -34.77 -5.43 1.04
N ASN A 15 -35.43 -5.48 -0.12
CA ASN A 15 -34.84 -5.48 -1.47
C ASN A 15 -33.77 -6.54 -1.83
N GLY A 16 -33.92 -7.77 -1.31
CA GLY A 16 -33.30 -8.95 -1.94
C GLY A 16 -31.83 -9.24 -1.61
N GLU A 17 -31.21 -8.50 -0.69
CA GLU A 17 -29.84 -8.78 -0.22
C GLU A 17 -29.84 -9.13 1.27
N CYS A 18 -29.19 -10.26 1.62
CA CYS A 18 -29.05 -10.73 3.00
C CYS A 18 -27.92 -9.96 3.70
N LEU A 19 -28.27 -9.04 4.61
CA LEU A 19 -27.30 -8.41 5.52
C LEU A 19 -27.25 -9.22 6.83
N LEU A 20 -26.11 -9.85 7.12
CA LEU A 20 -25.81 -10.42 8.43
C LEU A 20 -25.10 -9.35 9.27
N TYR A 21 -25.81 -8.74 10.22
CA TYR A 21 -25.20 -7.92 11.28
C TYR A 21 -25.06 -8.75 12.55
N GLY A 22 -23.83 -8.99 12.99
CA GLY A 22 -23.53 -9.47 14.34
C GLY A 22 -23.05 -8.30 15.21
N SER A 23 -23.88 -7.82 16.13
CA SER A 23 -23.45 -6.91 17.19
C SER A 23 -22.98 -7.72 18.40
N LEU A 24 -21.75 -7.48 18.85
CA LEU A 24 -21.26 -7.85 20.19
C LEU A 24 -21.42 -6.63 21.08
N GLU A 25 -22.40 -6.64 21.99
CA GLU A 25 -22.44 -5.70 23.11
C GLU A 25 -21.66 -6.28 24.29
N PRO A 26 -20.80 -5.50 24.98
CA PRO A 26 -20.16 -5.94 26.21
C PRO A 26 -21.04 -5.64 27.42
N HIS A 27 -21.21 -6.63 28.30
CA HIS A 27 -21.78 -6.44 29.65
C HIS A 27 -20.66 -6.53 30.71
N PRO A 28 -20.75 -5.83 31.87
CA PRO A 28 -19.60 -5.58 32.73
C PRO A 28 -19.48 -6.58 33.90
N GLU A 29 -18.27 -6.57 34.46
CA GLU A 29 -17.81 -7.12 35.76
C GLU A 29 -17.41 -8.60 35.88
N GLY A 30 -16.15 -8.81 36.30
CA GLY A 30 -15.64 -10.10 36.79
C GLY A 30 -14.10 -10.17 36.87
N LYS A 31 -13.55 -10.13 38.08
CA LYS A 31 -12.12 -10.13 38.45
C LYS A 31 -11.39 -11.42 38.02
N GLY A 32 -10.13 -11.31 37.55
CA GLY A 32 -9.23 -12.47 37.47
C GLY A 32 -8.03 -12.36 36.53
N THR A 33 -6.89 -11.98 37.12
CA THR A 33 -5.51 -12.41 36.80
C THR A 33 -4.89 -12.10 35.42
N LEU A 34 -3.84 -11.28 35.47
CA LEU A 34 -2.89 -10.97 34.41
C LEU A 34 -2.28 -12.22 33.76
N LEU A 35 -2.53 -12.40 32.47
CA LEU A 35 -1.63 -13.10 31.55
C LEU A 35 -1.43 -12.19 30.33
N ASN A 36 -0.27 -11.57 30.28
CA ASN A 36 0.20 -10.77 29.15
C ASN A 36 0.23 -11.63 27.90
N ASN A 37 -0.69 -11.38 26.97
CA ASN A 37 -0.50 -11.65 25.55
C ASN A 37 -1.31 -10.62 24.75
N LYS A 38 -0.70 -9.46 24.54
CA LYS A 38 -1.17 -8.44 23.60
C LYS A 38 -0.99 -9.00 22.18
N ILE A 39 -2.01 -9.66 21.66
CA ILE A 39 -2.17 -9.82 20.22
C ILE A 39 -2.64 -8.45 19.70
N HIS A 40 -1.69 -7.63 19.24
CA HIS A 40 -2.00 -6.41 18.50
C HIS A 40 -2.59 -6.81 17.14
N HIS A 41 -3.92 -6.87 17.06
CA HIS A 41 -4.63 -7.02 15.81
C HIS A 41 -4.52 -5.70 15.04
N MET A 42 -3.56 -5.67 14.10
CA MET A 42 -3.32 -4.54 13.20
C MET A 42 -4.50 -4.46 12.22
N GLN A 43 -5.37 -3.47 12.39
CA GLN A 43 -6.40 -3.15 11.40
C GLN A 43 -5.75 -2.35 10.28
N ASP A 44 -5.35 -3.05 9.23
CA ASP A 44 -4.98 -2.43 7.97
C ASP A 44 -6.22 -1.72 7.39
N TYR A 45 -6.16 -0.39 7.27
CA TYR A 45 -7.10 0.36 6.45
C TYR A 45 -6.75 0.13 4.97
N VAL A 46 -7.14 -1.03 4.45
CA VAL A 46 -7.27 -1.27 3.01
C VAL A 46 -8.60 -0.68 2.59
N CYS A 47 -8.59 0.31 1.69
CA CYS A 47 -9.82 0.75 1.04
C CYS A 47 -10.25 -0.36 0.06
N ILE A 48 -11.07 -1.29 0.55
CA ILE A 48 -11.72 -2.31 -0.28
C ILE A 48 -12.77 -1.57 -1.11
N ARG A 49 -12.58 -1.50 -2.43
CA ARG A 49 -13.52 -0.87 -3.36
C ARG A 49 -14.80 -1.68 -3.44
N GLU A 50 -15.91 -1.12 -2.92
CA GLU A 50 -17.24 -1.58 -3.26
C GLU A 50 -17.54 -1.24 -4.73
N SER A 51 -17.94 -2.25 -5.49
CA SER A 51 -18.39 -2.12 -6.87
C SER A 51 -19.86 -1.73 -6.89
N GLY A 52 -20.20 -0.52 -7.34
CA GLY A 52 -21.61 -0.14 -7.51
C GLY A 52 -21.83 1.20 -8.19
N LEU A 53 -22.49 1.17 -9.35
CA LEU A 53 -23.07 2.33 -10.03
C LEU A 53 -24.16 2.98 -9.15
N HIS A 54 -24.11 4.30 -8.93
CA HIS A 54 -25.22 5.23 -9.23
C HIS A 54 -24.91 6.71 -8.91
N SER A 55 -25.34 7.55 -9.85
CA SER A 55 -25.81 8.95 -9.75
C SER A 55 -25.00 10.00 -8.97
N ARG A 56 -24.56 11.01 -9.75
CA ARG A 56 -24.30 12.38 -9.29
C ARG A 56 -25.44 12.88 -8.38
N GLN A 57 -25.15 13.15 -7.11
CA GLN A 57 -25.84 14.19 -6.34
C GLN A 57 -24.98 14.60 -5.13
N LYS A 58 -24.57 15.88 -5.16
CA LYS A 58 -24.21 16.77 -4.04
C LYS A 58 -23.64 16.10 -2.78
N PHE A 59 -22.31 16.00 -2.69
CA PHE A 59 -21.62 15.94 -1.39
C PHE A 59 -20.88 17.26 -1.17
N ASN A 60 -21.61 18.24 -0.65
CA ASN A 60 -20.99 19.38 0.02
C ASN A 60 -21.88 19.74 1.21
N SER A 61 -21.24 20.06 2.34
CA SER A 61 -21.81 20.35 3.66
C SER A 61 -22.16 19.14 4.56
N PHE A 62 -21.14 18.58 5.23
CA PHE A 62 -21.10 18.35 6.70
C PHE A 62 -19.97 17.37 7.03
N LEU A 63 -18.73 17.85 7.07
CA LEU A 63 -17.66 17.20 7.83
C LEU A 63 -16.82 18.32 8.43
N GLN A 64 -17.19 18.77 9.63
CA GLN A 64 -16.23 19.45 10.49
C GLN A 64 -15.22 18.39 10.96
N PRO A 65 -13.91 18.63 10.84
CA PRO A 65 -12.93 17.68 11.34
C PRO A 65 -12.90 17.75 12.87
N VAL A 66 -13.37 16.70 13.52
CA VAL A 66 -12.95 16.40 14.90
C VAL A 66 -11.43 16.18 14.88
N PRO A 67 -10.64 16.87 15.73
CA PRO A 67 -9.20 16.69 15.78
C PRO A 67 -8.89 15.36 16.46
N PHE A 68 -8.98 14.27 15.69
CA PHE A 68 -8.47 12.98 16.12
C PHE A 68 -6.94 13.03 15.98
N LEU A 69 -6.25 12.85 17.10
CA LEU A 69 -4.80 12.76 17.20
C LEU A 69 -4.32 11.49 16.47
N TRP A 70 -4.32 11.52 15.14
CA TRP A 70 -3.61 10.54 14.33
C TRP A 70 -2.11 10.84 14.47
N GLY A 71 -1.43 10.16 15.40
CA GLY A 71 0.00 9.95 15.21
C GLY A 71 0.21 9.36 13.83
N GLU A 72 1.12 9.92 13.03
CA GLU A 72 1.42 9.41 11.69
C GLU A 72 1.80 7.94 11.79
N MET A 73 0.88 7.04 11.47
CA MET A 73 1.15 5.60 11.43
C MET A 73 2.12 5.35 10.27
N VAL A 74 3.41 5.23 10.58
CA VAL A 74 4.47 4.89 9.62
C VAL A 74 4.40 3.39 9.37
N VAL A 75 4.19 2.98 8.12
CA VAL A 75 4.21 1.55 7.76
C VAL A 75 5.66 1.11 7.56
N GLU A 76 6.06 0.05 8.26
CA GLU A 76 7.38 -0.57 8.14
C GLU A 76 7.37 -1.73 7.15
N VAL A 77 8.37 -1.76 6.26
CA VAL A 77 8.47 -2.78 5.19
C VAL A 77 9.91 -3.31 5.11
N HIS A 78 10.05 -4.64 5.19
CA HIS A 78 11.32 -5.36 5.03
C HIS A 78 11.67 -5.53 3.54
N GLY A 79 12.96 -5.64 3.22
CA GLY A 79 13.40 -5.86 1.84
C GLY A 79 12.89 -4.82 0.83
N PHE A 80 12.88 -3.54 1.23
CA PHE A 80 12.18 -2.49 0.50
C PHE A 80 12.83 -2.13 -0.86
N PHE A 81 12.03 -2.21 -1.93
CA PHE A 81 12.36 -1.66 -3.24
C PHE A 81 11.21 -0.76 -3.70
N GLY A 82 11.48 0.52 -3.91
CA GLY A 82 10.46 1.51 -4.27
C GLY A 82 10.89 2.45 -5.39
N VAL A 83 9.95 2.76 -6.28
CA VAL A 83 10.08 3.80 -7.31
C VAL A 83 9.16 4.95 -6.94
N TYR A 84 9.73 6.14 -6.78
CA TYR A 84 9.04 7.31 -6.27
C TYR A 84 8.95 8.43 -7.28
N LEU A 85 8.00 9.33 -7.06
CA LEU A 85 7.85 10.60 -7.75
C LEU A 85 7.99 11.75 -6.75
N LEU A 86 8.94 12.64 -7.03
CA LEU A 86 9.12 13.90 -6.34
C LEU A 86 8.35 15.01 -7.03
N TYR A 87 7.90 15.96 -6.23
CA TYR A 87 7.32 17.23 -6.67
C TYR A 87 8.10 18.39 -6.04
N CYS A 88 8.46 19.39 -6.85
CA CYS A 88 9.15 20.58 -6.36
C CYS A 88 8.15 21.64 -5.92
N THR A 89 8.26 22.07 -4.67
CA THR A 89 7.43 23.11 -4.04
C THR A 89 8.09 24.49 -4.02
N ASN A 90 9.34 24.60 -4.50
CA ASN A 90 10.01 25.88 -4.63
C ASN A 90 9.28 26.76 -5.67
N PRO A 91 8.84 27.99 -5.33
CA PRO A 91 8.13 28.88 -6.27
C PRO A 91 8.85 29.10 -7.61
N ARG A 92 10.18 29.13 -7.60
CA ARG A 92 11.00 29.30 -8.81
C ARG A 92 10.96 28.08 -9.74
N TYR A 93 10.75 26.90 -9.17
CA TYR A 93 10.81 25.61 -9.86
C TYR A 93 9.51 24.79 -9.69
N GLN A 94 8.42 25.47 -9.34
CA GLN A 94 7.17 24.87 -8.93
C GLN A 94 6.66 23.89 -9.98
N GLY A 95 6.24 22.70 -9.53
CA GLY A 95 5.67 21.68 -10.41
C GLY A 95 6.68 20.92 -11.27
N ARG A 96 7.98 21.16 -11.07
CA ARG A 96 9.00 20.21 -11.54
C ARG A 96 8.86 18.90 -10.81
N ILE A 97 9.15 17.83 -11.52
CA ILE A 97 9.07 16.47 -11.01
C ILE A 97 10.38 15.74 -11.20
N TYR A 98 10.61 14.72 -10.40
CA TYR A 98 11.72 13.78 -10.55
C TYR A 98 11.22 12.38 -10.21
N ILE A 99 11.58 11.40 -11.02
CA ILE A 99 11.27 9.99 -10.74
C ILE A 99 12.59 9.30 -10.41
N GLY A 100 12.60 8.48 -9.36
CA GLY A 100 13.80 7.74 -8.98
C GLY A 100 13.49 6.45 -8.25
N PHE A 101 14.54 5.66 -8.04
CA PHE A 101 14.51 4.42 -7.27
C PHE A 101 15.20 4.57 -5.90
N THR A 102 14.67 3.87 -4.89
CA THR A 102 15.25 3.80 -3.55
C THR A 102 14.96 2.49 -2.82
N VAL A 103 15.87 2.13 -1.92
CA VAL A 103 15.69 1.10 -0.89
C VAL A 103 15.39 1.70 0.50
N ASN A 104 15.47 3.02 0.63
CA ASN A 104 15.19 3.75 1.86
C ASN A 104 14.60 5.14 1.52
N PRO A 105 13.27 5.32 1.58
CA PRO A 105 12.61 6.56 1.19
C PRO A 105 12.99 7.77 2.03
N GLU A 106 13.02 7.62 3.36
CA GLU A 106 13.36 8.69 4.33
C GLU A 106 14.75 9.26 4.03
N ARG A 107 15.78 8.41 3.98
CA ARG A 107 17.14 8.84 3.64
C ARG A 107 17.20 9.49 2.25
N ARG A 108 16.45 8.97 1.28
CA ARG A 108 16.54 9.42 -0.12
C ARG A 108 15.95 10.81 -0.30
N ILE A 109 14.85 11.15 0.38
CA ILE A 109 14.28 12.50 0.29
C ILE A 109 15.23 13.54 0.91
N ASP A 110 15.87 13.20 2.03
CA ASP A 110 16.87 14.05 2.67
C ASP A 110 18.07 14.33 1.74
N GLN A 111 18.56 13.30 1.06
CA GLN A 111 19.65 13.45 0.07
C GLN A 111 19.26 14.40 -1.07
N HIS A 112 18.02 14.32 -1.57
CA HIS A 112 17.56 15.22 -2.63
C HIS A 112 17.50 16.67 -2.17
N ASN A 113 17.07 16.91 -0.93
CA ASN A 113 16.95 18.24 -0.34
C ASN A 113 18.31 18.82 0.11
N ALA A 114 19.24 17.99 0.57
CA ALA A 114 20.62 18.38 0.88
C ALA A 114 21.47 18.64 -0.38
N GLY A 115 21.09 18.04 -1.51
CA GLY A 115 21.70 18.27 -2.82
C GLY A 115 22.80 17.28 -3.21
N LYS A 116 23.42 17.51 -4.38
CA LYS A 116 24.27 16.49 -5.03
C LYS A 116 25.51 16.09 -4.22
N ARG A 117 26.07 17.00 -3.42
CA ARG A 117 27.25 16.74 -2.60
C ARG A 117 26.96 15.75 -1.46
N CYS A 118 25.68 15.58 -1.11
CA CYS A 118 25.21 14.68 -0.07
C CYS A 118 24.56 13.39 -0.64
N GLY A 119 24.80 13.08 -1.92
CA GLY A 119 24.24 11.90 -2.60
C GLY A 119 22.88 12.12 -3.28
N GLY A 120 22.38 13.35 -3.32
CA GLY A 120 21.21 13.71 -4.12
C GLY A 120 21.48 13.64 -5.63
N ALA A 121 20.43 13.45 -6.43
CA ALA A 121 20.58 13.48 -7.88
C ALA A 121 20.99 14.87 -8.38
N TRP A 122 21.86 14.93 -9.39
CA TRP A 122 22.26 16.20 -10.01
C TRP A 122 21.06 17.02 -10.50
N LYS A 123 20.04 16.35 -11.06
CA LYS A 123 18.81 16.98 -11.55
C LYS A 123 17.96 17.64 -10.44
N THR A 124 18.15 17.30 -9.17
CA THR A 124 17.38 17.87 -8.05
C THR A 124 18.17 18.91 -7.24
N SER A 125 19.50 18.96 -7.41
CA SER A 125 20.39 19.79 -6.61
C SER A 125 20.08 21.28 -6.73
N GLY A 126 19.95 21.96 -5.58
CA GLY A 126 19.72 23.43 -5.51
C GLY A 126 18.38 23.90 -6.06
N ARG A 127 17.43 22.98 -6.25
CA ARG A 127 16.09 23.27 -6.78
C ARG A 127 14.98 23.02 -5.78
N GLY A 128 15.29 22.38 -4.65
CA GLY A 128 14.32 22.06 -3.61
C GLY A 128 13.76 23.30 -2.90
N PRO A 129 12.83 23.10 -1.94
CA PRO A 129 12.47 21.81 -1.37
C PRO A 129 11.72 20.89 -2.35
N TRP A 130 11.93 19.59 -2.16
CA TRP A 130 11.28 18.49 -2.86
C TRP A 130 10.43 17.71 -1.86
N ASP A 131 9.22 17.38 -2.27
CA ASP A 131 8.34 16.44 -1.58
C ASP A 131 8.34 15.11 -2.33
N MET A 132 8.49 14.00 -1.62
CA MET A 132 8.16 12.68 -2.17
C MET A 132 6.65 12.49 -2.02
N VAL A 133 5.92 12.54 -3.13
CA VAL A 133 4.44 12.60 -3.10
C VAL A 133 3.79 11.25 -3.36
N LEU A 134 4.43 10.41 -4.17
CA LEU A 134 3.95 9.08 -4.54
C LEU A 134 5.12 8.10 -4.55
N ILE A 135 4.90 6.88 -4.04
CA ILE A 135 5.85 5.78 -4.14
C ILE A 135 5.13 4.47 -4.49
N VAL A 136 5.62 3.79 -5.52
CA VAL A 136 5.21 2.43 -5.86
C VAL A 136 6.26 1.50 -5.29
N HIS A 137 5.86 0.53 -4.47
CA HIS A 137 6.78 -0.40 -3.79
C HIS A 137 6.21 -1.81 -3.75
N GLY A 138 6.96 -2.78 -3.21
CA GLY A 138 6.65 -4.21 -3.31
C GLY A 138 7.26 -4.88 -4.54
N PHE A 139 8.28 -4.26 -5.15
CA PHE A 139 9.01 -4.90 -6.24
C PHE A 139 9.79 -6.11 -5.72
N PRO A 140 9.86 -7.23 -6.48
CA PRO A 140 10.57 -8.44 -6.04
C PRO A 140 12.09 -8.31 -6.09
N SER A 141 12.61 -7.30 -6.81
CA SER A 141 14.04 -7.02 -6.90
C SER A 141 14.30 -5.57 -7.33
N ASP A 142 15.52 -5.12 -7.11
CA ASP A 142 16.05 -3.86 -7.65
C ASP A 142 15.96 -3.82 -9.19
N VAL A 143 16.27 -4.90 -9.89
CA VAL A 143 16.16 -4.98 -11.36
C VAL A 143 14.74 -4.74 -11.84
N ALA A 144 13.75 -5.32 -11.15
CA ALA A 144 12.34 -5.10 -11.48
C ALA A 144 11.94 -3.63 -11.28
N ALA A 145 12.35 -3.03 -10.16
CA ALA A 145 12.11 -1.63 -9.84
C ALA A 145 12.82 -0.67 -10.82
N LEU A 146 14.08 -0.92 -11.17
CA LEU A 146 14.85 -0.10 -12.11
C LEU A 146 14.27 -0.14 -13.53
N ARG A 147 13.77 -1.31 -13.97
CA ARG A 147 13.05 -1.41 -15.26
C ARG A 147 11.75 -0.60 -15.24
N PHE A 148 11.03 -0.59 -14.12
CA PHE A 148 9.85 0.24 -13.93
C PHE A 148 10.22 1.73 -13.95
N GLU A 149 11.20 2.14 -13.16
CA GLU A 149 11.70 3.53 -13.11
C GLU A 149 12.06 4.05 -14.51
N TRP A 150 12.86 3.28 -15.26
CA TRP A 150 13.29 3.68 -16.60
C TRP A 150 12.10 3.88 -17.55
N ALA A 151 11.13 2.94 -17.55
CA ALA A 151 9.94 3.04 -18.38
C ALA A 151 9.06 4.24 -17.98
N TRP A 152 8.96 4.52 -16.68
CA TRP A 152 8.21 5.67 -16.17
C TRP A 152 8.87 7.00 -16.56
N GLN A 153 10.20 7.07 -16.56
CA GLN A 153 10.96 8.23 -17.04
C GLN A 153 10.86 8.40 -18.56
N HIS A 154 10.87 7.30 -19.32
CA HIS A 154 10.97 7.29 -20.79
C HIS A 154 9.82 6.51 -21.45
N PRO A 155 8.54 6.93 -21.28
CA PRO A 155 7.40 6.17 -21.75
C PRO A 155 7.42 5.94 -23.27
N HIS A 156 7.89 6.93 -24.04
CA HIS A 156 7.92 6.83 -25.50
C HIS A 156 9.10 6.03 -26.07
N SER A 157 10.09 5.70 -25.24
CA SER A 157 11.19 4.77 -25.60
C SER A 157 10.88 3.34 -25.18
N SER A 158 9.92 3.15 -24.27
CA SER A 158 9.50 1.83 -23.81
C SER A 158 8.59 1.16 -24.84
N ARG A 159 9.01 -0.02 -25.31
CA ARG A 159 8.19 -0.88 -26.18
C ARG A 159 6.86 -1.31 -25.56
N ARG A 160 6.73 -1.22 -24.23
CA ARG A 160 5.51 -1.60 -23.50
C ARG A 160 4.48 -0.47 -23.43
N LEU A 161 4.88 0.77 -23.73
CA LEU A 161 4.08 1.97 -23.55
C LEU A 161 3.87 2.73 -24.87
N THR A 162 3.93 2.02 -26.00
CA THR A 162 3.70 2.59 -27.34
C THR A 162 2.31 3.20 -27.49
N HIS A 163 1.32 2.68 -26.75
CA HIS A 163 -0.05 3.18 -26.70
C HIS A 163 -0.19 4.46 -25.86
N VAL A 164 0.82 4.83 -25.05
CA VAL A 164 0.77 6.02 -24.21
C VAL A 164 1.02 7.27 -25.06
N THR A 165 -0.03 8.05 -25.24
CA THR A 165 0.04 9.31 -25.99
C THR A 165 1.00 10.31 -25.35
N ARG A 166 1.68 11.09 -26.20
CA ARG A 166 2.61 12.15 -25.76
C ARG A 166 1.91 13.19 -24.87
N ARG A 167 2.71 13.81 -23.99
CA ARG A 167 2.23 14.87 -23.10
C ARG A 167 1.64 16.02 -23.93
N ARG A 168 0.44 16.46 -23.57
CA ARG A 168 -0.19 17.63 -24.20
C ARG A 168 0.46 18.92 -23.67
N THR A 169 0.48 19.99 -24.46
CA THR A 169 1.10 21.27 -24.05
C THR A 169 0.54 21.82 -22.73
N ARG A 170 -0.78 21.69 -22.53
CA ARG A 170 -1.48 22.15 -21.32
C ARG A 170 -1.48 21.14 -20.17
N GLU A 171 -0.99 19.92 -20.39
CA GLU A 171 -0.95 18.86 -19.37
C GLU A 171 0.25 19.08 -18.44
N ARG A 172 0.00 19.15 -17.14
CA ARG A 172 1.07 19.36 -16.17
C ARG A 172 2.00 18.15 -16.16
N PRO A 173 3.31 18.34 -15.92
CA PRO A 173 4.25 17.22 -15.85
C PRO A 173 3.83 16.13 -14.85
N PHE A 174 3.26 16.53 -13.72
CA PHE A 174 2.73 15.62 -12.70
C PHE A 174 1.59 14.75 -13.26
N ASP A 175 0.54 15.36 -13.82
CA ASP A 175 -0.62 14.65 -14.36
C ASP A 175 -0.23 13.68 -15.48
N PHE A 176 0.71 14.10 -16.35
CA PHE A 176 1.26 13.24 -17.38
C PHE A 176 1.93 11.99 -16.81
N ARG A 177 2.77 12.14 -15.78
CA ARG A 177 3.46 11.00 -15.17
C ARG A 177 2.51 10.10 -14.39
N LEU A 178 1.46 10.65 -13.79
CA LEU A 178 0.42 9.85 -13.17
C LEU A 178 -0.34 9.01 -14.21
N ARG A 179 -0.68 9.60 -15.35
CA ARG A 179 -1.29 8.85 -16.47
C ARG A 179 -0.35 7.76 -17.01
N VAL A 180 0.94 8.04 -17.12
CA VAL A 180 1.95 7.03 -17.53
C VAL A 180 1.98 5.87 -16.54
N VAL A 181 2.04 6.14 -15.23
CA VAL A 181 2.09 5.05 -14.24
C VAL A 181 0.78 4.26 -14.22
N ALA A 182 -0.37 4.90 -14.42
CA ALA A 182 -1.66 4.23 -14.58
C ALA A 182 -1.64 3.18 -15.71
N HIS A 183 -1.11 3.55 -16.88
CA HIS A 183 -0.91 2.59 -17.98
C HIS A 183 0.09 1.49 -17.64
N MET A 184 1.18 1.82 -16.93
CA MET A 184 2.18 0.83 -16.52
C MET A 184 1.59 -0.22 -15.59
N LEU A 185 0.77 0.17 -14.61
CA LEU A 185 0.12 -0.75 -13.66
C LEU A 185 -0.86 -1.71 -14.34
N GLN A 186 -1.32 -1.38 -15.55
CA GLN A 186 -2.17 -2.23 -16.39
C GLN A 186 -1.40 -3.07 -17.43
N THR A 187 -0.07 -2.87 -17.53
CA THR A 187 0.73 -3.49 -18.58
C THR A 187 1.68 -4.56 -18.02
N ALA A 188 1.73 -5.72 -18.68
CA ALA A 188 2.69 -6.77 -18.30
C ALA A 188 4.15 -6.30 -18.54
N PRO A 189 5.11 -6.65 -17.65
CA PRO A 189 4.94 -7.58 -16.53
C PRO A 189 4.41 -6.94 -15.23
N TRP A 190 4.29 -5.61 -15.19
CA TRP A 190 4.04 -4.88 -13.94
C TRP A 190 2.67 -5.18 -13.33
N CYS A 191 1.63 -5.36 -14.16
CA CYS A 191 0.28 -5.73 -13.70
C CYS A 191 0.17 -7.10 -13.00
N ARG A 192 1.25 -7.86 -12.90
CA ARG A 192 1.30 -9.18 -12.23
C ARG A 192 2.11 -9.15 -10.93
N LEU A 193 2.66 -7.99 -10.57
CA LEU A 193 3.48 -7.83 -9.39
C LEU A 193 2.61 -7.40 -8.20
N PRO A 194 2.94 -7.80 -6.96
CA PRO A 194 2.20 -7.39 -5.76
C PRO A 194 2.57 -5.96 -5.33
N LEU A 195 2.38 -4.99 -6.25
CA LEU A 195 2.78 -3.61 -6.01
C LEU A 195 1.76 -2.87 -5.15
N THR A 196 2.26 -2.04 -4.24
CA THR A 196 1.45 -1.07 -3.50
C THR A 196 1.70 0.33 -4.05
N ILE A 197 0.64 1.06 -4.34
CA ILE A 197 0.68 2.46 -4.76
C ILE A 197 0.43 3.32 -3.53
N ARG A 198 1.45 3.99 -3.00
CA ARG A 198 1.34 4.75 -1.75
C ARG A 198 1.49 6.25 -1.95
N TRP A 199 0.46 7.01 -1.58
CA TRP A 199 0.49 8.47 -1.51
C TRP A 199 1.06 8.91 -0.16
N LEU A 200 2.25 9.51 -0.17
CA LEU A 200 2.91 9.97 1.06
C LEU A 200 2.39 11.34 1.53
N LYS A 201 1.80 12.10 0.60
CA LYS A 201 1.23 13.43 0.84
C LYS A 201 -0.16 13.50 0.20
N GLN A 202 -1.20 13.50 1.04
CA GLN A 202 -2.60 13.34 0.61
C GLN A 202 -3.08 14.49 -0.28
N GLU A 203 -2.55 15.70 -0.09
CA GLU A 203 -2.86 16.89 -0.87
C GLU A 203 -2.47 16.76 -2.38
N TYR A 204 -1.56 15.85 -2.70
CA TYR A 204 -1.17 15.54 -4.08
C TYR A 204 -1.94 14.37 -4.68
N CYS A 205 -2.75 13.66 -3.88
CA CYS A 205 -3.53 12.53 -4.37
C CYS A 205 -4.44 12.98 -5.50
N ARG A 206 -4.52 12.16 -6.54
CA ARG A 206 -5.42 12.33 -7.67
C ARG A 206 -6.07 10.99 -7.98
N GLU A 207 -7.28 11.08 -8.50
CA GLU A 207 -7.95 9.91 -9.06
C GLU A 207 -7.22 9.42 -10.30
N PHE A 208 -7.16 8.10 -10.44
CA PHE A 208 -6.70 7.48 -11.68
C PHE A 208 -7.75 7.69 -12.78
N PRO A 209 -7.36 7.85 -14.05
CA PRO A 209 -8.32 7.95 -15.15
C PRO A 209 -9.25 6.73 -15.18
N PRO A 210 -10.53 6.90 -15.56
CA PRO A 210 -11.46 5.77 -15.67
C PRO A 210 -10.92 4.65 -16.55
N GLY A 211 -10.96 3.42 -16.08
CA GLY A 211 -10.43 2.23 -16.77
C GLY A 211 -8.91 2.07 -16.71
N LEU A 212 -8.20 2.96 -16.00
CA LEU A 212 -6.75 2.86 -15.73
C LEU A 212 -6.46 2.85 -14.24
N GLU A 213 -7.42 2.42 -13.42
CA GLU A 213 -7.21 2.23 -11.99
C GLU A 213 -6.29 1.03 -11.75
N PRO A 214 -5.53 0.99 -10.64
CA PRO A 214 -4.70 -0.18 -10.34
C PRO A 214 -5.53 -1.47 -10.28
N PRO A 215 -4.96 -2.63 -10.71
CA PRO A 215 -5.59 -3.94 -10.52
C PRO A 215 -5.99 -4.21 -9.07
N LEU A 216 -7.00 -5.05 -8.84
CA LEU A 216 -7.55 -5.30 -7.50
C LEU A 216 -6.54 -5.80 -6.46
N HIS A 217 -5.51 -6.53 -6.88
CA HIS A 217 -4.45 -7.02 -6.00
C HIS A 217 -3.39 -5.96 -5.65
N MET A 218 -3.46 -4.76 -6.25
CA MET A 218 -2.53 -3.66 -5.99
C MET A 218 -3.21 -2.59 -5.12
N PRO A 219 -2.97 -2.60 -3.79
CA PRO A 219 -3.63 -1.64 -2.91
C PRO A 219 -3.12 -0.21 -3.15
N ILE A 220 -4.06 0.75 -3.03
CA ILE A 220 -3.74 2.16 -2.88
C ILE A 220 -3.67 2.47 -1.38
N ALA A 221 -2.52 2.92 -0.91
CA ALA A 221 -2.27 3.24 0.49
C ALA A 221 -1.92 4.73 0.68
N PHE A 222 -2.02 5.20 1.91
CA PHE A 222 -1.74 6.59 2.28
C PHE A 222 -0.79 6.65 3.48
N GLY A 223 -0.08 7.77 3.60
CA GLY A 223 0.83 8.04 4.73
C GLY A 223 2.25 7.51 4.51
N PRO A 224 3.17 7.85 5.43
CA PRO A 224 4.60 7.56 5.32
C PRO A 224 4.91 6.06 5.28
N VAL A 225 6.07 5.72 4.72
CA VAL A 225 6.62 4.35 4.69
C VAL A 225 8.09 4.36 5.06
N ARG A 226 8.48 3.41 5.90
CA ARG A 226 9.85 3.21 6.36
C ARG A 226 10.36 1.87 5.90
N ALA A 227 11.58 1.88 5.36
CA ALA A 227 12.29 0.66 5.03
C ALA A 227 13.02 0.14 6.26
N VAL A 228 12.66 -1.06 6.71
CA VAL A 228 13.36 -1.75 7.80
C VAL A 228 14.40 -2.67 7.15
N LYS A 229 15.64 -2.61 7.65
CA LYS A 229 16.67 -3.55 7.24
C LYS A 229 16.45 -4.86 7.97
N ASP A 230 16.65 -5.97 7.29
CA ASP A 230 16.78 -7.26 7.94
C ASP A 230 18.07 -7.24 8.76
N THR A 231 17.99 -6.80 10.01
CA THR A 231 19.03 -7.07 10.99
C THR A 231 19.08 -8.58 11.12
N LYS A 232 20.22 -9.17 10.74
CA LYS A 232 20.59 -10.59 10.80
C LYS A 232 19.54 -11.44 11.52
N ARG A 233 18.88 -12.32 10.75
CA ARG A 233 18.13 -13.49 11.23
C ARG A 233 18.55 -13.81 12.66
N ALA A 234 17.66 -13.60 13.62
CA ALA A 234 17.86 -14.08 14.98
C ALA A 234 18.41 -15.51 14.86
N GLU A 235 19.54 -15.79 15.53
CA GLU A 235 20.10 -17.14 15.52
C GLU A 235 18.96 -18.13 15.81
N PRO A 236 18.90 -19.27 15.11
CA PRO A 236 17.88 -20.26 15.41
C PRO A 236 17.94 -20.57 16.91
N LEU A 237 16.86 -20.26 17.62
CA LEU A 237 16.63 -20.82 18.95
C LEU A 237 16.78 -22.34 18.85
N SER A 238 17.28 -22.96 19.93
CA SER A 238 17.63 -24.38 19.96
C SER A 238 16.50 -25.26 19.39
N PRO A 239 16.81 -26.45 18.86
CA PRO A 239 15.83 -27.34 18.22
C PRO A 239 14.61 -27.75 19.06
N GLU A 240 14.51 -27.31 20.31
CA GLU A 240 13.60 -27.81 21.32
C GLU A 240 12.22 -27.12 21.34
N GLU A 241 12.02 -26.01 20.59
CA GLU A 241 10.73 -25.28 20.57
C GLU A 241 10.07 -25.18 19.18
N GLN A 242 10.21 -26.19 18.31
CA GLN A 242 9.46 -26.23 17.05
C GLN A 242 8.07 -26.84 17.24
N VAL A 243 7.06 -25.98 17.49
CA VAL A 243 5.65 -26.40 17.47
C VAL A 243 5.23 -26.67 16.02
N VAL A 244 5.15 -27.95 15.65
CA VAL A 244 4.68 -28.41 14.34
C VAL A 244 3.16 -28.48 14.35
N THR A 245 2.50 -27.67 13.53
CA THR A 245 1.03 -27.75 13.35
C THR A 245 0.70 -28.47 12.05
N LYS A 246 -0.25 -29.41 12.10
CA LYS A 246 -0.74 -30.12 10.91
C LYS A 246 -1.87 -29.31 10.28
N LYS A 247 -1.71 -28.90 9.02
CA LYS A 247 -2.78 -28.26 8.22
C LYS A 247 -3.22 -29.17 7.09
N HIS A 248 -4.43 -28.93 6.59
CA HIS A 248 -4.99 -29.62 5.42
C HIS A 248 -5.13 -28.63 4.26
N CYS A 249 -4.81 -29.08 3.05
CA CYS A 249 -5.09 -28.30 1.84
C CYS A 249 -6.60 -28.35 1.54
N SER A 250 -7.25 -27.20 1.41
CA SER A 250 -8.68 -27.12 1.08
C SER A 250 -9.01 -27.59 -0.35
N VAL A 251 -8.01 -27.71 -1.23
CA VAL A 251 -8.20 -28.12 -2.63
C VAL A 251 -7.98 -29.61 -2.83
N CYS A 252 -6.91 -30.17 -2.27
CA CYS A 252 -6.55 -31.58 -2.47
C CYS A 252 -6.68 -32.45 -1.21
N LEU A 253 -7.12 -31.87 -0.08
CA LEU A 253 -7.34 -32.53 1.22
C LEU A 253 -6.11 -33.22 1.81
N LYS A 254 -4.93 -33.03 1.24
CA LYS A 254 -3.68 -33.58 1.76
C LYS A 254 -3.24 -32.83 3.02
N THR A 255 -2.79 -33.59 4.01
CA THR A 255 -2.22 -33.08 5.25
C THR A 255 -0.76 -32.71 5.00
N PHE A 256 -0.36 -31.52 5.42
CA PHE A 256 1.03 -31.07 5.39
C PHE A 256 1.41 -30.46 6.75
N GLN A 257 2.69 -30.54 7.07
CA GLN A 257 3.24 -29.99 8.29
C GLN A 257 3.71 -28.57 8.03
N VAL A 258 3.33 -27.65 8.91
CA VAL A 258 3.71 -26.23 8.84
C VAL A 258 4.41 -25.92 10.15
N THR A 259 5.68 -25.58 10.06
CA THR A 259 6.41 -24.99 11.17
C THR A 259 5.96 -23.54 11.36
N ILE A 260 6.15 -22.97 12.55
CA ILE A 260 5.88 -21.55 12.78
C ILE A 260 6.60 -20.67 11.74
N TRP A 261 7.79 -21.08 11.28
CA TRP A 261 8.55 -20.41 10.23
C TRP A 261 7.86 -20.46 8.85
N ASP A 262 7.22 -21.57 8.50
CA ASP A 262 6.48 -21.71 7.23
C ASP A 262 5.23 -20.81 7.20
N ALA A 263 4.59 -20.56 8.35
CA ALA A 263 3.45 -19.66 8.46
C ALA A 263 3.85 -18.18 8.30
N VAL A 264 5.06 -17.82 8.74
CA VAL A 264 5.62 -16.46 8.57
C VAL A 264 6.06 -16.23 7.12
N TYR A 265 6.60 -17.26 6.44
CA TYR A 265 7.01 -17.15 5.03
C TYR A 265 5.86 -17.28 4.03
N SER A 266 4.74 -17.92 4.38
CA SER A 266 3.61 -18.13 3.45
C SER A 266 2.74 -16.89 3.20
N PHE A 267 3.02 -15.75 3.84
CA PHE A 267 2.40 -14.45 3.49
C PHE A 267 3.20 -13.66 2.43
N HIS A 268 4.29 -14.22 1.90
CA HIS A 268 5.20 -13.53 0.97
C HIS A 268 5.43 -14.24 -0.38
N ASN A 269 4.50 -15.08 -0.85
CA ASN A 269 4.49 -15.51 -2.26
C ASN A 269 3.10 -15.43 -2.87
#